data_AF-A0AAV3XTP8-F1
#
_entry.id   AF-A0AAV3XTP8-F1
#
_cell.length_a   1.000
_cell.length_b   1.000
_cell.length_c   1.000
_cell.angle_alpha   90.00
_cell.angle_beta   90.00
_cell.angle_gamma   90.00
#
_symmetry.space_group_name_H-M   'P 1'
#
loop_
_entity.id
_entity.type
_entity.pdbx_description
1 polymer ?
#
loop_
_entity_poly.entity_id
_entity_poly.type
_entity_poly.pdbx_seq_one_letter_code
_entity_poly.pdbx_strand_id
1 'polypeptide(L)'
;MKVQRKDMCTQLLERYNAEGEAFLQRILTGDESWFYHYDPECKAQSMEYRHKTSPSPRKSKFVTSATKKYLKGHHYDNDEEVIADVRRWCREQWSEFFADGVRQLVKRWRLCVDRDGDYVEK
;
A
#
# COMPACT_ATOMS: atom_id res chain seq x y z
N MET A 1 -8.66 15.83 11.69
CA MET A 1 -7.88 15.05 10.70
C MET A 1 -7.33 13.74 11.27
N LYS A 2 -6.53 13.72 12.35
CA LYS A 2 -6.02 12.49 12.99
C LYS A 2 -7.13 11.61 13.57
N VAL A 3 -7.96 12.20 14.43
CA VAL A 3 -9.12 11.56 15.07
C VAL A 3 -10.07 10.96 14.02
N GLN A 4 -10.49 11.77 13.04
CA GLN A 4 -11.33 11.31 11.92
C GLN A 4 -10.76 10.10 11.16
N ARG A 5 -9.43 10.02 10.96
CA ARG A 5 -8.82 8.86 10.30
C ARG A 5 -8.90 7.62 11.18
N LYS A 6 -8.59 7.77 12.47
CA LYS A 6 -8.69 6.68 13.45
C LYS A 6 -10.12 6.16 13.47
N ASP A 7 -11.10 7.05 13.62
CA ASP A 7 -12.53 6.71 13.67
C ASP A 7 -12.96 5.94 12.42
N MET A 8 -12.56 6.43 11.24
CA MET A 8 -12.88 5.75 9.98
C MET A 8 -12.19 4.38 9.87
N CYS A 9 -10.92 4.25 10.26
CA CYS A 9 -10.24 2.95 10.26
C CYS A 9 -10.86 1.97 11.27
N THR A 10 -11.30 2.44 12.43
CA THR A 10 -12.03 1.65 13.41
C THR A 10 -13.33 1.12 12.83
N GLN A 11 -14.16 1.99 12.22
CA GLN A 11 -15.42 1.58 11.60
C GLN A 11 -15.21 0.57 10.47
N LEU A 12 -14.19 0.76 9.63
CA LEU A 12 -13.86 -0.18 8.55
C LEU A 12 -13.39 -1.54 9.11
N LEU A 13 -12.63 -1.54 10.20
CA LEU A 13 -12.17 -2.75 10.86
C LEU A 13 -13.31 -3.49 11.56
N GLU A 14 -14.24 -2.78 12.19
CA GLU A 14 -15.45 -3.36 12.79
C GLU A 14 -16.32 -4.04 11.74
N ARG A 15 -16.55 -3.39 10.59
CA ARG A 15 -17.27 -3.98 9.45
C ARG A 15 -16.57 -5.22 8.91
N TYR A 16 -15.23 -5.17 8.78
CA TYR A 16 -14.47 -6.36 8.40
C TYR A 16 -14.60 -7.49 9.42
N ASN A 17 -14.58 -7.20 10.72
CA ASN A 17 -14.75 -8.22 11.76
C ASN A 17 -16.16 -8.84 11.76
N ALA A 18 -17.18 -8.09 11.35
CA ALA A 18 -18.56 -8.57 11.25
C ALA A 18 -18.84 -9.37 9.96
N GLU A 19 -18.29 -8.92 8.82
CA GLU A 19 -18.66 -9.41 7.49
C GLU A 19 -17.55 -10.22 6.79
N GLY A 20 -16.31 -10.16 7.27
CA GLY A 20 -15.15 -10.87 6.73
C GLY A 20 -14.78 -10.46 5.29
N GLU A 21 -14.33 -11.44 4.50
CA GLU A 21 -13.89 -11.23 3.11
C GLU A 21 -15.02 -10.74 2.20
N ALA A 22 -16.29 -11.02 2.52
CA ALA A 22 -17.44 -10.55 1.74
C ALA A 22 -17.53 -9.01 1.72
N PHE A 23 -17.10 -8.34 2.80
CA PHE A 23 -16.97 -6.88 2.82
C PHE A 23 -15.87 -6.41 1.88
N LEU A 24 -14.70 -7.07 1.88
CA LEU A 24 -13.57 -6.71 1.02
C LEU A 24 -13.91 -6.83 -0.47
N GLN A 25 -14.70 -7.83 -0.86
CA GLN A 25 -15.14 -8.01 -2.25
C GLN A 25 -16.02 -6.86 -2.77
N ARG A 26 -16.66 -6.09 -1.88
CA ARG A 26 -17.47 -4.93 -2.26
C ARG A 26 -16.65 -3.65 -2.40
N ILE A 27 -15.38 -3.68 -2.02
CA ILE A 27 -14.49 -2.53 -2.14
C ILE A 27 -13.92 -2.52 -3.56
N LEU A 28 -14.45 -1.63 -4.40
CA LEU A 28 -13.83 -1.29 -5.67
C LEU A 28 -12.69 -0.29 -5.41
N THR A 29 -11.45 -0.77 -5.36
CA THR A 29 -10.28 0.11 -5.21
C THR A 29 -9.81 0.59 -6.58
N GLY A 30 -9.71 1.90 -6.76
CA GLY A 30 -9.22 2.51 -8.00
C GLY A 30 -8.27 3.67 -7.73
N ASP A 31 -7.00 3.38 -7.45
CA ASP A 31 -5.88 4.24 -7.85
C ASP A 31 -4.56 3.44 -7.93
N GLU A 32 -3.53 4.02 -8.54
CA GLU A 32 -2.22 3.37 -8.78
C GLU A 32 -1.31 3.31 -7.54
N SER A 33 -1.71 4.00 -6.46
CA SER A 33 -0.90 4.23 -5.26
C SER A 33 -1.01 3.11 -4.23
N TRP A 34 -1.71 2.01 -4.52
CA TRP A 34 -2.00 0.97 -3.53
C TRP A 34 -0.99 -0.18 -3.48
N PHE A 35 -0.21 -0.42 -4.53
CA PHE A 35 0.70 -1.58 -4.60
C PHE A 35 2.09 -1.35 -3.98
N TYR A 36 2.21 -0.50 -2.96
CA TYR A 36 3.47 -0.38 -2.22
C TYR A 36 3.50 -1.45 -1.12
N HIS A 37 4.50 -2.35 -1.16
CA HIS A 37 4.84 -3.13 0.02
C HIS A 37 5.48 -2.18 1.04
N TYR A 38 4.72 -1.85 2.07
CA TYR A 38 5.21 -1.09 3.21
C TYR A 38 5.85 -2.04 4.22
N ASP A 39 7.16 -1.92 4.41
CA ASP A 39 7.90 -2.63 5.47
C ASP A 39 8.12 -1.69 6.67
N PRO A 40 7.32 -1.83 7.75
CA PRO A 40 7.46 -1.00 8.94
C PRO A 40 8.78 -1.23 9.68
N GLU A 41 9.39 -2.41 9.60
CA GLU A 41 10.64 -2.72 10.30
C GLU A 41 11.83 -2.01 9.64
N CYS A 42 11.91 -2.03 8.31
CA CYS A 42 12.94 -1.28 7.58
C CYS A 42 12.86 0.23 7.87
N LYS A 43 11.65 0.78 8.11
CA LYS A 43 11.50 2.19 8.49
C LYS A 43 11.96 2.45 9.93
N ALA A 44 11.57 1.61 10.89
CA ALA A 44 12.00 1.75 12.27
C ALA A 44 13.54 1.70 12.40
N GLN A 45 14.19 0.76 11.70
CA GLN A 45 15.65 0.63 11.68
C GLN A 45 16.36 1.81 11.00
N SER A 46 15.70 2.49 10.06
CA SER A 46 16.24 3.68 9.40
C SER A 46 16.14 4.95 10.25
N MET A 47 15.24 4.97 11.25
CA MET A 47 14.99 6.12 12.13
C MET A 47 15.82 6.07 13.42
N GLU A 48 16.57 4.98 13.64
CA GLU A 48 17.43 4.83 14.80
C GLU A 48 18.70 5.67 14.65
N TYR A 49 18.96 6.56 15.61
CA TYR A 49 20.21 7.32 15.68
C TYR A 49 21.38 6.36 15.97
N ARG A 50 22.44 6.44 15.16
CA ARG A 50 23.64 5.62 15.33
C ARG A 50 24.92 6.43 15.38
N HIS A 51 25.92 5.89 16.06
CA HIS A 51 27.26 6.48 16.12
C HIS A 51 27.97 6.34 14.75
N LYS A 52 28.94 7.23 14.47
CA LYS A 52 29.67 7.29 13.19
C LYS A 52 30.37 5.98 12.79
N THR A 53 30.66 5.11 13.77
CA THR A 53 31.34 3.83 13.58
C THR A 53 30.39 2.66 13.30
N SER A 54 29.07 2.87 13.37
CA SER A 54 28.09 1.83 13.08
C SER A 54 27.99 1.55 11.57
N PRO A 55 27.62 0.32 11.18
CA PRO A 55 27.25 0.00 9.80
C PRO A 55 26.13 0.94 9.31
N SER A 56 26.18 1.32 8.02
CA SER A 56 25.18 2.20 7.42
C SER A 56 23.76 1.64 7.62
N PRO A 57 22.81 2.45 8.14
CA PRO A 57 21.44 2.01 8.31
C PRO A 57 20.83 1.51 7.00
N ARG A 58 20.05 0.41 7.06
CA ARG A 58 19.18 0.02 5.96
C ARG A 58 18.17 1.14 5.76
N LYS A 59 18.29 1.88 4.66
CA LYS A 59 17.30 2.89 4.29
C LYS A 59 15.95 2.22 4.06
N SER A 60 14.89 2.88 4.49
CA SER A 60 13.54 2.51 4.07
C SER A 60 13.47 2.50 2.55
N LYS A 61 13.17 1.34 1.96
CA LYS A 61 12.97 1.20 0.52
C LYS A 61 11.48 1.27 0.26
N PHE A 62 11.04 2.28 -0.49
CA PHE A 62 9.71 2.27 -1.06
C PHE A 62 9.68 1.23 -2.18
N VAL A 63 8.91 0.15 -2.00
CA VAL A 63 8.72 -0.84 -3.05
C VAL A 63 7.78 -0.26 -4.09
N THR A 64 8.27 -0.01 -5.30
CA THR A 64 7.45 0.50 -6.41
C THR A 64 6.24 -0.41 -6.66
N SER A 65 5.11 0.19 -7.07
CA SER A 65 3.92 -0.55 -7.45
C SER A 65 4.22 -1.59 -8.53
N ALA A 66 3.46 -2.69 -8.55
CA ALA A 66 3.63 -3.74 -9.56
C ALA A 66 3.49 -3.17 -10.98
N THR A 67 2.52 -2.28 -11.20
CA THR A 67 2.35 -1.56 -12.47
C THR A 67 3.57 -0.71 -12.80
N LYS A 68 4.10 0.07 -11.84
CA LYS A 68 5.31 0.88 -12.07
C LYS A 68 6.55 0.02 -12.37
N LYS A 69 6.63 -1.19 -11.80
CA LYS A 69 7.70 -2.14 -12.14
C LYS A 69 7.54 -2.65 -13.57
N TYR A 70 6.32 -2.99 -13.97
CA TYR A 70 5.99 -3.44 -15.32
C TYR A 70 6.32 -2.36 -16.37
N LEU A 71 5.82 -1.13 -16.17
CA LEU A 71 6.01 -0.02 -17.10
C LEU A 71 7.47 0.47 -17.18
N LYS A 72 8.34 0.06 -16.25
CA LYS A 72 9.71 0.57 -16.18
C LYS A 72 10.48 0.21 -17.46
N GLY A 73 11.04 1.21 -18.12
CA GLY A 73 11.84 1.05 -19.34
C GLY A 73 11.01 0.96 -20.63
N HIS A 74 9.69 1.05 -20.55
CA HIS A 74 8.84 1.22 -21.72
C HIS A 74 8.89 2.68 -22.17
N HIS A 75 8.89 2.89 -23.49
CA HIS A 75 8.74 4.21 -24.10
C HIS A 75 7.40 4.24 -24.84
N TYR A 76 6.68 5.34 -24.68
CA TYR A 76 5.35 5.52 -25.25
C TYR A 76 5.32 6.85 -26.00
N ASP A 77 4.63 6.88 -27.12
CA ASP A 77 4.56 8.09 -27.95
C ASP A 77 3.39 8.99 -27.55
N ASN A 78 2.39 8.44 -26.84
CA ASN A 78 1.19 9.14 -26.37
C ASN A 78 0.54 8.45 -25.16
N ASP A 79 -0.43 9.13 -24.53
CA ASP A 79 -1.14 8.64 -23.36
C ASP A 79 -2.05 7.44 -23.69
N GLU A 80 -2.60 7.37 -24.91
CA GLU A 80 -3.45 6.25 -25.33
C GLU A 80 -2.71 4.91 -25.30
N GLU A 81 -1.44 4.89 -25.69
CA GLU A 81 -0.57 3.72 -25.61
C GLU A 81 -0.30 3.30 -24.17
N VAL A 82 -0.03 4.26 -23.28
CA VAL A 82 0.14 4.00 -21.84
C VAL A 82 -1.14 3.39 -21.27
N ILE A 83 -2.28 3.99 -21.56
CA ILE A 83 -3.59 3.53 -21.08
C ILE A 83 -3.89 2.12 -21.61
N ALA A 84 -3.61 1.85 -22.89
CA ALA A 84 -3.81 0.54 -23.49
C ALA A 84 -2.93 -0.53 -22.85
N ASP A 85 -1.66 -0.24 -22.61
CA ASP A 85 -0.72 -1.20 -22.03
C ASP A 85 -1.01 -1.47 -20.55
N VAL A 86 -1.35 -0.44 -19.77
CA VAL A 86 -1.81 -0.60 -18.39
C VAL A 86 -3.09 -1.45 -18.33
N ARG A 87 -4.05 -1.18 -19.22
CA ARG A 87 -5.29 -1.97 -19.30
C ARG A 87 -5.02 -3.43 -19.68
N ARG A 88 -4.07 -3.68 -20.59
CA ARG A 88 -3.63 -5.03 -20.96
C ARG A 88 -3.02 -5.74 -19.75
N TRP A 89 -2.01 -5.14 -19.14
CA TRP A 89 -1.33 -5.68 -17.97
C TRP A 89 -2.30 -6.02 -16.83
N CYS A 90 -3.26 -5.12 -16.54
CA CYS A 90 -4.29 -5.36 -15.53
C CYS A 90 -5.18 -6.56 -15.84
N ARG A 91 -5.54 -6.80 -17.11
CA ARG A 91 -6.37 -7.96 -17.52
C ARG A 91 -5.63 -9.28 -17.41
N GLU A 92 -4.31 -9.25 -17.51
CA GLU A 92 -3.45 -10.43 -17.39
C GLU A 92 -3.20 -10.83 -15.92
N GLN A 93 -3.52 -9.96 -14.96
CA GLN A 93 -3.36 -10.28 -13.55
C GLN A 93 -4.46 -11.24 -13.07
N TRP A 94 -4.06 -12.21 -12.26
CA TRP A 94 -4.99 -13.11 -11.58
C TRP A 94 -5.88 -12.32 -10.61
N SER A 95 -7.14 -12.74 -10.42
CA SER A 95 -8.05 -12.09 -9.47
C SER A 95 -7.48 -12.05 -8.04
N GLU A 96 -6.69 -13.06 -7.67
CA GLU A 96 -5.97 -13.14 -6.40
C GLU A 96 -4.97 -11.99 -6.20
N PHE A 97 -4.32 -11.52 -7.26
CA PHE A 97 -3.39 -10.39 -7.19
C PHE A 97 -4.09 -9.13 -6.62
N PHE A 98 -5.29 -8.84 -7.11
CA PHE A 98 -6.08 -7.71 -6.62
C PHE A 98 -6.64 -7.99 -5.22
N ALA A 99 -7.14 -9.20 -4.98
CA ALA A 99 -7.66 -9.59 -3.68
C ALA A 99 -6.61 -9.47 -2.56
N ASP A 100 -5.38 -9.91 -2.81
CA ASP A 100 -4.26 -9.79 -1.88
C ASP A 100 -3.88 -8.33 -1.59
N GLY A 101 -3.98 -7.47 -2.61
CA GLY A 101 -3.83 -6.03 -2.45
C GLY A 101 -4.90 -5.46 -1.50
N VAL A 102 -6.17 -5.81 -1.70
CA VAL A 102 -7.29 -5.36 -0.86
C VAL A 102 -7.14 -5.87 0.58
N ARG A 103 -6.68 -7.11 0.78
CA ARG A 103 -6.41 -7.67 2.12
C ARG A 103 -5.38 -6.88 2.92
N GLN A 104 -4.43 -6.18 2.27
CA GLN A 104 -3.49 -5.32 2.99
C GLN A 104 -4.18 -4.13 3.67
N LEU A 105 -5.39 -3.73 3.25
CA LEU A 105 -6.15 -2.66 3.91
C LEU A 105 -6.42 -2.98 5.38
N VAL A 106 -6.74 -4.24 5.69
CA VAL A 106 -6.99 -4.68 7.07
C VAL A 106 -5.77 -4.42 7.95
N LYS A 107 -4.56 -4.71 7.44
CA LYS A 107 -3.31 -4.42 8.16
C LYS A 107 -3.09 -2.91 8.34
N ARG A 108 -3.41 -2.11 7.33
CA ARG A 108 -3.25 -0.65 7.37
C ARG A 108 -4.25 0.01 8.32
N TRP A 109 -5.49 -0.45 8.36
CA TRP A 109 -6.50 0.03 9.31
C TRP A 109 -6.08 -0.29 10.74
N ARG A 110 -5.63 -1.53 11.01
CA ARG A 110 -5.09 -1.92 12.32
C ARG A 110 -3.92 -1.03 12.74
N LEU A 111 -2.92 -0.87 11.87
CA LEU A 111 -1.77 0.00 12.15
C LEU A 111 -2.18 1.45 12.44
N CYS A 112 -3.19 1.97 11.74
CA CYS A 112 -3.72 3.29 11.99
C CYS A 112 -4.38 3.39 13.36
N VAL A 113 -5.16 2.39 13.77
CA VAL A 113 -5.80 2.35 15.09
C VAL A 113 -4.76 2.21 16.20
N ASP A 114 -3.81 1.30 16.05
CA ASP A 114 -2.73 1.03 17.02
C ASP A 114 -1.85 2.26 17.26
N ARG A 115 -1.72 3.13 16.26
CA ARG A 115 -0.96 4.39 16.32
C ARG A 115 -1.83 5.61 16.59
N ASP A 116 -3.03 5.42 17.10
CA ASP A 116 -3.96 6.50 17.44
C ASP A 116 -4.31 7.45 16.25
N GLY A 117 -4.21 6.96 15.02
CA GLY A 117 -4.43 7.75 13.82
C GLY A 117 -3.21 8.55 13.35
N ASP A 118 -2.05 8.44 14.01
CA ASP A 118 -0.84 9.13 13.57
C ASP A 118 -0.41 8.65 12.19
N TYR A 119 0.00 9.62 11.37
CA TYR A 119 0.79 9.28 10.20
C TYR A 119 2.12 8.69 10.68
N VAL A 120 2.63 7.71 9.95
CA VAL A 120 4.02 7.33 10.13
C VAL A 120 4.87 8.46 9.55
N GLU A 121 5.26 9.43 10.38
CA GLU A 121 6.04 10.59 9.98
C GLU A 121 7.24 10.21 9.12
N LYS A 122 7.47 11.03 8.10
CA LYS A 122 8.28 10.77 6.90
C LYS A 122 9.68 10.32 7.22
#